data_AF-A0A969G0P9-F1
#
_entry.id   AF-A0A969G0P9-F1
#
_cell.length_a   1.000
_cell.length_b   1.000
_cell.length_c   1.000
_cell.angle_alpha   90.00
_cell.angle_beta   90.00
_cell.angle_gamma   90.00
#
_symmetry.space_group_name_H-M   'P 1'
#
loop_
_entity.id
_entity.type
_entity.pdbx_description
1 polymer ?
#
loop_
_entity_poly.entity_id
_entity_poly.type
_entity_poly.pdbx_seq_one_letter_code
_entity_poly.pdbx_strand_id
1 'polypeptide(L)'
;MYAISFRRFFWFLTLVLPLVLPITFTFATPWLPPVVSEGELPEHLPLPPLPIDQQTAFCLGHRASGLSQPQLAIEPYVRPEFARQMVALRPVLLEAAARHNRPELSHMSHRDFAVVLALLLYNEHNGWLEDAIEPLRWFTPVYQYAQVLSNQSGVGSNFSVWPTNLRPSVALEITFQQVPLPGPTGMLTVPITVEGSHIVPSEYPSQQALFAALTREIRQDELAVEYLAANLERGLYRAHYEGVPVNWRVLAAWHNQGIVRPEQIRANANAQDYVRRASAYLPTARSLIEQGK
;
A
#
# COMPACT_ATOMS: atom_id res chain seq x y z
N MET A 1 -22.04 31.39 -16.75
CA MET A 1 -20.83 31.44 -17.60
C MET A 1 -19.83 32.36 -16.90
N TYR A 2 -18.98 31.81 -16.02
CA TYR A 2 -18.04 32.61 -15.23
C TYR A 2 -16.73 32.75 -16.01
N ALA A 3 -16.46 33.96 -16.51
CA ALA A 3 -15.18 34.33 -17.10
C ALA A 3 -14.13 34.42 -15.98
N ILE A 4 -13.48 33.31 -15.69
CA ILE A 4 -12.27 33.31 -14.87
C ILE A 4 -11.21 34.07 -15.65
N SER A 5 -10.77 35.20 -15.08
CA SER A 5 -9.74 36.06 -15.64
C SER A 5 -8.49 35.25 -15.99
N PHE A 6 -8.18 35.17 -17.29
CA PHE A 6 -7.04 34.48 -17.88
C PHE A 6 -5.70 34.84 -17.20
N ARG A 7 -5.62 36.03 -16.59
CA ARG A 7 -4.47 36.50 -15.82
C ARG A 7 -4.26 35.74 -14.50
N ARG A 8 -5.31 35.31 -13.81
CA ARG A 8 -5.18 34.51 -12.56
C ARG A 8 -4.83 33.05 -12.84
N PHE A 9 -5.27 32.51 -13.97
CA PHE A 9 -4.91 31.17 -14.42
C PHE A 9 -3.42 31.06 -14.79
N PHE A 10 -2.88 32.09 -15.44
CA PHE A 10 -1.47 32.11 -15.85
C PHE A 10 -0.51 32.17 -14.66
N TRP A 11 -0.81 32.96 -13.62
CA TRP A 11 0.01 33.02 -12.39
C TRP A 11 -0.01 31.73 -11.58
N PHE A 12 -1.13 31.00 -11.58
CA PHE A 12 -1.19 29.69 -10.93
C PHE A 12 -0.31 28.66 -11.67
N LEU A 13 -0.29 28.71 -13.00
CA LEU A 13 0.55 27.84 -13.82
C LEU A 13 2.04 28.12 -13.62
N THR A 14 2.48 29.39 -13.55
CA THR A 14 3.92 29.71 -13.34
C THR A 14 4.43 29.51 -11.93
N LEU A 15 3.58 29.53 -10.90
CA LEU A 15 3.98 29.26 -9.52
C LEU A 15 3.93 27.77 -9.16
N VAL A 16 3.03 26.99 -9.75
CA VAL A 16 2.91 25.56 -9.46
C VAL A 16 3.89 24.72 -10.29
N LEU A 17 4.20 25.08 -11.54
CA LEU A 17 5.09 24.30 -12.40
C LEU A 17 6.54 24.12 -11.88
N PRO A 18 7.20 25.13 -11.26
CA PRO A 18 8.53 24.93 -10.68
C PRO A 18 8.51 24.20 -9.32
N LEU A 19 7.35 23.96 -8.72
CA LEU A 19 7.18 23.13 -7.52
C LEU A 19 7.01 21.63 -7.83
N VAL A 20 6.93 21.26 -9.12
CA VAL A 20 6.83 19.86 -9.61
C VAL A 20 8.21 19.27 -9.98
N LEU A 21 9.30 20.02 -9.80
CA LEU A 21 10.68 19.47 -9.80
C LEU A 21 11.07 19.06 -8.36
N PRO A 22 11.84 17.97 -8.23
CA PRO A 22 11.47 16.83 -7.40
C PRO A 22 11.49 17.22 -5.92
N ILE A 23 10.37 16.99 -5.24
CA ILE A 23 10.43 16.63 -3.82
C ILE A 23 11.13 15.26 -3.80
N THR A 24 12.46 15.31 -3.83
CA THR A 24 13.32 14.20 -3.47
C THR A 24 13.07 13.95 -2.01
N PHE A 25 12.16 13.02 -1.74
CA PHE A 25 12.18 12.38 -0.45
C PHE A 25 13.52 11.65 -0.33
N THR A 26 14.41 12.19 0.50
CA THR A 26 15.55 11.47 1.05
C THR A 26 15.01 10.37 1.96
N PHE A 27 14.72 9.22 1.36
CA PHE A 27 14.57 7.97 2.08
C PHE A 27 15.64 7.01 1.59
N ALA A 28 16.09 6.17 2.54
CA ALA A 28 17.24 5.28 2.43
C ALA A 28 17.48 4.76 1.02
N THR A 29 18.73 4.89 0.58
CA THR A 29 19.29 4.28 -0.63
C THR A 29 18.63 2.92 -0.90
N PRO A 30 18.07 2.67 -2.11
CA PRO A 30 17.64 1.33 -2.47
C PRO A 30 18.84 0.40 -2.36
N TRP A 31 18.75 -0.58 -1.46
CA TRP A 31 19.72 -1.65 -1.39
C TRP A 31 19.61 -2.44 -2.68
N LEU A 32 20.63 -2.35 -3.51
CA LEU A 32 20.83 -3.20 -4.67
C LEU A 32 21.40 -4.52 -4.14
N PRO A 33 20.71 -5.67 -4.25
CA PRO A 33 21.41 -6.94 -4.10
C PRO A 33 22.48 -7.01 -5.21
N PRO A 34 23.70 -7.49 -4.90
CA PRO A 34 24.63 -7.87 -5.95
C PRO A 34 23.95 -8.92 -6.85
N VAL A 35 24.25 -8.89 -8.15
CA VAL A 35 23.92 -9.98 -9.07
C VAL A 35 24.55 -11.24 -8.48
N VAL A 36 23.73 -12.08 -7.87
CA VAL A 36 24.17 -13.35 -7.30
C VAL A 36 24.47 -14.26 -8.49
N SER A 37 25.76 -14.45 -8.78
CA SER A 37 26.25 -15.57 -9.56
C SER A 37 25.68 -16.85 -8.95
N GLU A 38 25.10 -17.71 -9.79
CA GLU A 38 24.55 -19.02 -9.42
C GLU A 38 25.48 -19.75 -8.44
N GLY A 39 25.08 -19.76 -7.18
CA GLY A 39 25.82 -20.35 -6.07
C GLY A 39 24.81 -20.71 -4.99
N GLU A 40 24.57 -22.01 -4.86
CA GLU A 40 23.82 -22.75 -3.83
C GLU A 40 22.74 -21.96 -3.06
N LEU A 41 21.47 -22.27 -3.40
CA LEU A 41 20.28 -21.87 -2.65
C LEU A 41 20.45 -22.21 -1.15
N PRO A 42 20.29 -21.24 -0.23
CA PRO A 42 20.30 -21.55 1.18
C PRO A 42 19.06 -22.38 1.54
N GLU A 43 19.36 -23.48 2.22
CA GLU A 43 18.43 -24.44 2.80
C GLU A 43 17.33 -23.72 3.61
N HIS A 44 16.08 -24.11 3.42
CA HIS A 44 14.91 -23.59 4.13
C HIS A 44 15.16 -23.51 5.64
N LEU A 45 15.31 -22.29 6.18
CA LEU A 45 15.34 -22.11 7.63
C LEU A 45 13.93 -22.36 8.18
N PRO A 46 13.74 -23.33 9.10
CA PRO A 46 12.45 -23.59 9.69
C PRO A 46 12.01 -22.39 10.55
N LEU A 47 10.73 -22.02 10.45
CA LEU A 47 10.10 -21.06 11.35
C LEU A 47 10.26 -21.55 12.80
N PRO A 48 10.63 -20.68 13.76
CA PRO A 48 10.70 -21.06 15.16
C PRO A 48 9.31 -21.46 15.70
N PRO A 49 9.22 -22.44 16.62
CA PRO A 49 7.95 -22.88 17.18
C PRO A 49 7.28 -21.76 18.01
N LEU A 50 5.95 -21.73 17.93
CA LEU A 50 5.07 -20.80 18.64
C LEU A 50 5.30 -20.85 20.17
N PRO A 51 5.39 -19.71 20.87
CA PRO A 51 5.20 -19.68 22.31
C PRO A 51 3.71 -19.96 22.63
N ILE A 52 3.45 -21.10 23.28
CA ILE A 52 2.18 -21.40 23.92
C ILE A 52 2.13 -20.58 25.21
N ASP A 53 1.19 -19.64 25.26
CA ASP A 53 0.51 -19.05 26.44
C ASP A 53 0.35 -17.53 26.33
N GLN A 54 -0.72 -17.09 25.66
CA GLN A 54 -1.47 -15.87 25.99
C GLN A 54 -2.97 -16.05 25.68
N GLN A 55 -3.57 -17.12 26.20
CA GLN A 55 -5.02 -17.20 26.38
C GLN A 55 -5.36 -16.77 27.81
N THR A 56 -5.62 -15.48 28.03
CA THR A 56 -6.63 -14.97 28.99
C THR A 56 -6.57 -13.44 29.06
N ALA A 57 -7.55 -12.77 28.44
CA ALA A 57 -8.29 -11.62 28.97
C ALA A 57 -9.13 -10.97 27.86
N PHE A 58 -10.17 -11.67 27.39
CA PHE A 58 -11.28 -11.02 26.69
C PHE A 58 -12.57 -11.31 27.46
N CYS A 59 -12.69 -10.68 28.63
CA CYS A 59 -13.94 -10.59 29.37
C CYS A 59 -14.51 -9.17 29.24
N LEU A 60 -15.63 -9.09 28.54
CA LEU A 60 -16.65 -8.04 28.49
C LEU A 60 -16.56 -6.97 29.58
N GLY A 61 -16.04 -5.80 29.21
CA GLY A 61 -16.25 -4.54 29.93
C GLY A 61 -17.31 -3.71 29.23
N HIS A 62 -18.59 -3.99 29.49
CA HIS A 62 -19.69 -3.08 29.21
C HIS A 62 -19.56 -1.88 30.17
N ARG A 63 -18.88 -0.81 29.73
CA ARG A 63 -18.97 0.51 30.35
C ARG A 63 -19.68 1.43 29.37
N ALA A 64 -20.95 1.69 29.66
CA ALA A 64 -21.69 2.79 29.08
C ALA A 64 -21.04 4.10 29.56
N SER A 65 -20.10 4.62 28.78
CA SER A 65 -19.70 6.03 28.83
C SER A 65 -20.10 6.63 27.50
N GLY A 66 -20.95 7.66 27.55
CA GLY A 66 -21.34 8.49 26.41
C GLY A 66 -20.15 9.23 25.81
N LEU A 67 -19.30 8.48 25.11
CA LEU A 67 -18.26 9.00 24.26
C LEU A 67 -18.94 9.38 22.96
N SER A 68 -19.01 10.68 22.69
CA SER A 68 -19.21 11.21 21.33
C SER A 68 -18.43 10.33 20.37
N GLN A 69 -19.09 9.85 19.32
CA GLN A 69 -18.41 9.03 18.31
C GLN A 69 -17.12 9.75 17.91
N PRO A 70 -15.96 9.04 17.87
CA PRO A 70 -14.71 9.67 17.48
C PRO A 70 -14.92 10.37 16.14
N GLN A 71 -14.85 11.69 16.17
CA GLN A 71 -15.09 12.52 15.00
C GLN A 71 -14.05 12.12 13.94
N LEU A 72 -14.50 11.86 12.70
CA LEU A 72 -13.60 11.49 11.62
C LEU A 72 -12.53 12.60 11.49
N ALA A 73 -11.27 12.18 11.38
CA ALA A 73 -10.14 13.11 11.41
C ALA A 73 -10.08 14.03 10.17
N ILE A 74 -10.77 13.64 9.11
CA ILE A 74 -11.04 14.38 7.87
C ILE A 74 -12.42 13.96 7.34
N GLU A 75 -13.03 14.77 6.48
CA GLU A 75 -14.20 14.35 5.71
C GLU A 75 -13.70 13.50 4.51
N PRO A 76 -13.99 12.19 4.47
CA PRO A 76 -13.49 11.34 3.40
C PRO A 76 -14.17 11.71 2.08
N TYR A 77 -13.38 12.09 1.08
CA TYR A 77 -13.87 12.32 -0.27
C TYR A 77 -13.64 11.09 -1.14
N VAL A 78 -14.69 10.62 -1.83
CA VAL A 78 -14.60 9.52 -2.80
C VAL A 78 -15.19 9.98 -4.12
N ARG A 79 -14.40 9.92 -5.19
CA ARG A 79 -14.87 10.27 -6.52
C ARG A 79 -15.95 9.29 -7.01
N PRO A 80 -17.05 9.74 -7.64
CA PRO A 80 -18.12 8.84 -8.07
C PRO A 80 -17.67 7.72 -9.03
N GLU A 81 -16.75 8.01 -9.94
CA GLU A 81 -16.14 7.04 -10.85
C GLU A 81 -15.34 5.98 -10.10
N PHE A 82 -14.57 6.38 -9.10
CA PHE A 82 -13.82 5.45 -8.27
C PHE A 82 -14.72 4.63 -7.38
N ALA A 83 -15.81 5.21 -6.85
CA ALA A 83 -16.80 4.44 -6.10
C ALA A 83 -17.40 3.30 -6.95
N ARG A 84 -17.73 3.57 -8.23
CA ARG A 84 -18.19 2.53 -9.17
C ARG A 84 -17.12 1.48 -9.44
N GLN A 85 -15.87 1.90 -9.64
CA GLN A 85 -14.74 1.00 -9.84
C GLN A 85 -14.52 0.08 -8.62
N MET A 86 -14.57 0.62 -7.40
CA MET A 86 -14.45 -0.15 -6.17
C MET A 86 -15.57 -1.19 -6.01
N VAL A 87 -16.80 -0.87 -6.44
CA VAL A 87 -17.90 -1.85 -6.50
C VAL A 87 -17.59 -2.97 -7.49
N ALA A 88 -17.06 -2.65 -8.67
CA ALA A 88 -16.65 -3.65 -9.67
C ALA A 88 -15.48 -4.52 -9.18
N LEU A 89 -14.54 -3.95 -8.41
CA LEU A 89 -13.40 -4.66 -7.84
C LEU A 89 -13.71 -5.45 -6.58
N ARG A 90 -14.92 -5.31 -6.01
CA ARG A 90 -15.33 -6.05 -4.80
C ARG A 90 -15.07 -7.56 -4.86
N PRO A 91 -15.46 -8.32 -5.91
CA PRO A 91 -15.13 -9.74 -6.00
C PRO A 91 -13.62 -9.98 -5.96
N VAL A 92 -12.84 -9.21 -6.72
CA VAL A 92 -11.37 -9.32 -6.75
C VAL A 92 -10.76 -9.07 -5.36
N LEU A 93 -11.24 -8.05 -4.64
CA LEU A 93 -10.80 -7.74 -3.27
C LEU A 93 -11.05 -8.90 -2.30
N LEU A 94 -12.22 -9.54 -2.40
CA LEU A 94 -12.58 -10.68 -1.56
C LEU A 94 -11.74 -11.91 -1.86
N GLU A 95 -11.50 -12.18 -3.15
CA GLU A 95 -10.69 -13.32 -3.57
C GLU A 95 -9.21 -13.14 -3.27
N ALA A 96 -8.65 -11.95 -3.53
CA ALA A 96 -7.28 -11.60 -3.16
C ALA A 96 -7.06 -11.75 -1.65
N ALA A 97 -8.04 -11.32 -0.85
CA ALA A 97 -7.99 -11.50 0.60
C ALA A 97 -8.11 -12.97 1.03
N ALA A 98 -8.84 -13.80 0.29
CA ALA A 98 -8.87 -15.24 0.54
C ALA A 98 -7.51 -15.89 0.26
N ARG A 99 -6.83 -15.50 -0.84
CA ARG A 99 -5.51 -16.01 -1.24
C ARG A 99 -4.39 -15.57 -0.31
N HIS A 100 -4.34 -14.29 0.05
CA HIS A 100 -3.18 -13.65 0.68
C HIS A 100 -3.29 -13.48 2.19
N ASN A 101 -4.50 -13.47 2.75
CA ASN A 101 -4.62 -13.44 4.19
C ASN A 101 -4.08 -14.75 4.78
N ARG A 102 -3.41 -14.61 5.91
CA ARG A 102 -2.93 -15.71 6.76
C ARG A 102 -3.60 -15.55 8.12
N PRO A 103 -4.82 -16.08 8.34
CA PRO A 103 -5.59 -15.86 9.57
C PRO A 103 -4.82 -16.19 10.85
N GLU A 104 -3.89 -17.14 10.78
CA GLU A 104 -2.98 -17.53 11.85
C GLU A 104 -1.95 -16.44 12.20
N LEU A 105 -1.59 -15.56 11.25
CA LEU A 105 -0.69 -14.43 11.46
C LEU A 105 -1.44 -13.11 11.69
N SER A 106 -2.50 -12.88 10.93
CA SER A 106 -3.25 -11.62 10.96
C SER A 106 -4.27 -11.55 12.08
N HIS A 107 -4.75 -12.71 12.54
CA HIS A 107 -5.93 -12.84 13.41
C HIS A 107 -7.20 -12.17 12.85
N MET A 108 -7.24 -11.98 11.53
CA MET A 108 -8.37 -11.39 10.79
C MET A 108 -9.07 -12.46 9.96
N SER A 109 -10.38 -12.33 9.80
CA SER A 109 -11.08 -13.07 8.75
C SER A 109 -10.63 -12.57 7.37
N HIS A 110 -10.77 -13.41 6.33
CA HIS A 110 -10.52 -12.97 4.95
C HIS A 110 -11.36 -11.73 4.59
N ARG A 111 -12.56 -11.61 5.16
CA ARG A 111 -13.43 -10.46 4.95
C ARG A 111 -12.87 -9.18 5.60
N ASP A 112 -12.37 -9.28 6.82
CA ASP A 112 -11.71 -8.14 7.48
C ASP A 112 -10.43 -7.73 6.75
N PHE A 113 -9.68 -8.70 6.22
CA PHE A 113 -8.52 -8.41 5.39
C PHE A 113 -8.92 -7.71 4.08
N ALA A 114 -10.01 -8.12 3.44
CA ALA A 114 -10.56 -7.41 2.27
C ALA A 114 -10.98 -5.97 2.60
N VAL A 115 -11.50 -5.72 3.82
CA VAL A 115 -11.76 -4.35 4.30
C VAL A 115 -10.46 -3.56 4.38
N VAL A 116 -9.35 -4.15 4.81
CA VAL A 116 -8.04 -3.47 4.81
C VAL A 116 -7.57 -3.17 3.39
N LEU A 117 -7.72 -4.08 2.43
CA LEU A 117 -7.39 -3.80 1.02
C LEU A 117 -8.20 -2.63 0.46
N ALA A 118 -9.52 -2.65 0.68
CA ALA A 118 -10.41 -1.58 0.25
C ALA A 118 -10.09 -0.23 0.93
N LEU A 119 -9.76 -0.27 2.22
CA LEU A 119 -9.34 0.88 3.02
C LEU A 119 -8.13 1.58 2.39
N LEU A 120 -7.11 0.82 2.04
CA LEU A 120 -5.89 1.36 1.44
C LEU A 120 -6.18 1.94 0.06
N LEU A 121 -6.93 1.24 -0.79
CA LEU A 121 -7.34 1.80 -2.09
C LEU A 121 -8.11 3.12 -1.97
N TYR A 122 -9.07 3.22 -1.04
CA TYR A 122 -9.77 4.48 -0.80
C TYR A 122 -8.85 5.61 -0.31
N ASN A 123 -7.91 5.28 0.57
CA ASN A 123 -6.95 6.25 1.10
C ASN A 123 -5.91 6.69 0.05
N GLU A 124 -5.46 5.78 -0.82
CA GLU A 124 -4.48 6.07 -1.87
C GLU A 124 -5.08 6.83 -3.05
N HIS A 125 -6.38 6.68 -3.29
CA HIS A 125 -7.06 7.32 -4.42
C HIS A 125 -7.16 8.85 -4.31
N ASN A 126 -6.86 9.43 -3.15
CA ASN A 126 -6.66 10.87 -3.02
C ASN A 126 -5.25 11.10 -2.45
N GLY A 127 -4.41 11.80 -3.21
CA GLY A 127 -3.13 12.27 -2.69
C GLY A 127 -3.35 13.16 -1.46
N TRP A 128 -2.46 13.10 -0.47
CA TRP A 128 -2.52 13.97 0.72
C TRP A 128 -2.66 15.46 0.37
N LEU A 129 -2.09 15.85 -0.78
CA LEU A 129 -2.12 17.21 -1.29
C LEU A 129 -3.49 17.58 -1.89
N GLU A 130 -4.25 16.62 -2.42
CA GLU A 130 -5.63 16.81 -2.90
C GLU A 130 -6.63 16.95 -1.76
N ASP A 131 -6.34 16.34 -0.61
CA ASP A 131 -7.10 16.54 0.63
C ASP A 131 -6.83 17.93 1.22
N ALA A 132 -5.60 18.44 1.07
CA ALA A 132 -5.23 19.76 1.56
C ALA A 132 -5.66 20.91 0.62
N ILE A 133 -5.70 20.67 -0.69
CA ILE A 133 -5.96 21.69 -1.72
C ILE A 133 -6.87 21.10 -2.79
N GLU A 134 -8.19 21.23 -2.59
CA GLU A 134 -9.22 20.69 -3.49
C GLU A 134 -9.00 21.00 -4.98
N PRO A 135 -8.55 22.21 -5.41
CA PRO A 135 -8.27 22.48 -6.82
C PRO A 135 -7.23 21.56 -7.47
N LEU A 136 -6.33 20.93 -6.69
CA LEU A 136 -5.32 20.03 -7.25
C LEU A 136 -5.90 18.70 -7.74
N ARG A 137 -7.12 18.36 -7.32
CA ARG A 137 -7.87 17.18 -7.80
C ARG A 137 -8.04 17.14 -9.32
N TRP A 138 -7.97 18.29 -9.99
CA TRP A 138 -8.06 18.41 -11.44
C TRP A 138 -6.76 18.01 -12.16
N PHE A 139 -5.62 18.12 -11.48
CA PHE A 139 -4.29 17.88 -12.08
C PHE A 139 -3.72 16.51 -11.73
N THR A 140 -4.27 15.82 -10.73
CA THR A 140 -3.81 14.50 -10.28
C THR A 140 -3.65 13.49 -11.42
N PRO A 141 -4.62 13.33 -12.35
CA PRO A 141 -4.48 12.35 -13.44
C PRO A 141 -3.25 12.61 -14.32
N VAL A 142 -2.87 13.88 -14.51
CA VAL A 142 -1.71 14.27 -15.32
C VAL A 142 -0.41 13.90 -14.61
N TYR A 143 -0.30 14.21 -13.31
CA TYR A 143 0.88 13.87 -12.53
C TYR A 143 1.09 12.35 -12.43
N GLN A 144 0.02 11.59 -12.21
CA GLN A 144 0.06 10.11 -12.19
C GLN A 144 0.55 9.54 -13.51
N TYR A 145 0.03 10.05 -14.63
CA TYR A 145 0.45 9.61 -15.95
C TYR A 145 1.94 9.94 -16.20
N ALA A 146 2.40 11.10 -15.76
CA ALA A 146 3.81 11.48 -15.87
C ALA A 146 4.73 10.54 -15.07
N GLN A 147 4.37 10.14 -13.85
CA GLN A 147 5.14 9.16 -13.05
C GLN A 147 5.28 7.82 -13.78
N VAL A 148 4.19 7.33 -14.38
CA VAL A 148 4.20 6.10 -15.17
C VAL A 148 5.12 6.21 -16.38
N LEU A 149 5.02 7.31 -17.14
CA LEU A 149 5.91 7.54 -18.27
C LEU A 149 7.38 7.64 -17.83
N SER A 150 7.64 8.25 -16.67
CA SER A 150 8.97 8.31 -16.06
C SER A 150 9.48 6.89 -15.81
N ASN A 151 8.68 6.06 -15.13
CA ASN A 151 9.01 4.68 -14.83
C ASN A 151 9.32 3.86 -16.09
N GLN A 152 8.57 4.08 -17.16
CA GLN A 152 8.73 3.38 -18.45
C GLN A 152 9.91 3.90 -19.28
N SER A 153 10.24 5.19 -19.17
CA SER A 153 11.31 5.84 -19.95
C SER A 153 12.72 5.58 -19.39
N GLY A 154 12.82 5.09 -18.16
CA GLY A 154 14.09 4.89 -17.45
C GLY A 154 14.65 6.13 -16.77
N VAL A 155 14.05 7.30 -17.00
CA VAL A 155 14.35 8.53 -16.28
C VAL A 155 13.50 8.52 -14.99
N GLY A 156 13.97 7.81 -13.96
CA GLY A 156 13.26 7.62 -12.70
C GLY A 156 12.33 6.41 -12.73
N SER A 157 12.88 5.24 -12.39
CA SER A 157 12.27 3.93 -12.64
C SER A 157 11.43 3.36 -11.48
N ASN A 158 11.22 4.12 -10.39
CA ASN A 158 10.70 3.58 -9.14
C ASN A 158 9.65 4.46 -8.44
N PHE A 159 8.93 5.28 -9.19
CA PHE A 159 7.78 6.01 -8.65
C PHE A 159 6.64 5.05 -8.30
N SER A 160 5.88 5.41 -7.26
CA SER A 160 4.64 4.73 -6.90
C SER A 160 3.64 4.80 -8.04
N VAL A 161 2.91 3.71 -8.25
CA VAL A 161 1.98 3.54 -9.36
C VAL A 161 0.58 3.29 -8.83
N TRP A 162 -0.38 4.02 -9.39
CA TRP A 162 -1.80 3.91 -9.07
C TRP A 162 -2.39 2.63 -9.68
N PRO A 163 -3.43 2.03 -9.05
CA PRO A 163 -4.26 2.59 -7.97
C PRO A 163 -3.76 2.35 -6.54
N THR A 164 -2.74 1.52 -6.33
CA THR A 164 -2.31 1.11 -4.97
C THR A 164 -1.10 1.88 -4.45
N ASN A 165 -0.59 2.86 -5.20
CA ASN A 165 0.66 3.56 -4.91
C ASN A 165 1.86 2.63 -4.62
N LEU A 166 1.85 1.44 -5.22
CA LEU A 166 2.92 0.47 -5.10
C LEU A 166 4.09 0.84 -6.02
N ARG A 167 5.31 0.66 -5.53
CA ARG A 167 6.52 0.91 -6.32
C ARG A 167 6.94 -0.34 -7.08
N PRO A 168 7.51 -0.22 -8.30
CA PRO A 168 8.08 -1.35 -9.04
C PRO A 168 9.12 -2.15 -8.24
N SER A 169 9.93 -1.50 -7.41
CA SER A 169 10.87 -2.20 -6.50
C SER A 169 10.17 -3.13 -5.50
N VAL A 170 9.06 -2.69 -4.91
CA VAL A 170 8.29 -3.50 -3.96
C VAL A 170 7.61 -4.67 -4.69
N ALA A 171 7.12 -4.44 -5.91
CA ALA A 171 6.60 -5.50 -6.77
C ALA A 171 7.69 -6.52 -7.13
N LEU A 172 8.91 -6.06 -7.42
CA LEU A 172 10.06 -6.94 -7.67
C LEU A 172 10.41 -7.79 -6.44
N GLU A 173 10.42 -7.21 -5.25
CA GLU A 173 10.63 -7.96 -4.00
C GLU A 173 9.55 -9.03 -3.80
N ILE A 174 8.28 -8.74 -4.13
CA ILE A 174 7.19 -9.71 -4.12
C ILE A 174 7.48 -10.85 -5.11
N THR A 175 7.91 -10.54 -6.34
CA THR A 175 8.26 -11.56 -7.33
C THR A 175 9.42 -12.44 -6.87
N PHE A 176 10.38 -11.88 -6.13
CA PHE A 176 11.46 -12.63 -5.51
C PHE A 176 11.10 -13.29 -4.18
N GLN A 177 9.83 -13.20 -3.73
CA GLN A 177 9.38 -13.79 -2.48
C GLN A 177 10.12 -13.23 -1.25
N GLN A 178 10.64 -12.00 -1.34
CA GLN A 178 11.51 -11.40 -0.33
C GLN A 178 10.76 -10.47 0.61
N VAL A 179 11.05 -10.56 1.90
CA VAL A 179 10.59 -9.65 2.95
C VAL A 179 11.82 -9.10 3.67
N PRO A 180 12.11 -7.78 3.55
CA PRO A 180 13.23 -7.18 4.28
C PRO A 180 12.95 -7.29 5.78
N LEU A 181 13.99 -7.40 6.61
CA LEU A 181 13.93 -7.40 8.08
C LEU A 181 14.71 -6.19 8.66
N PRO A 182 14.43 -5.74 9.89
CA PRO A 182 15.24 -4.68 10.52
C PRO A 182 16.53 -5.29 11.12
N GLY A 183 17.66 -4.57 11.05
CA GLY A 183 18.99 -5.11 11.40
C GLY A 183 19.81 -5.42 10.15
N PRO A 184 21.09 -5.82 10.25
CA PRO A 184 22.10 -5.39 9.27
C PRO A 184 21.84 -5.76 7.80
N THR A 185 21.10 -6.83 7.48
CA THR A 185 20.55 -7.11 6.12
C THR A 185 19.75 -8.43 6.10
N GLY A 186 18.88 -8.65 7.09
CA GLY A 186 18.05 -9.86 7.09
C GLY A 186 17.03 -9.83 5.95
N MET A 187 16.94 -10.90 5.17
CA MET A 187 15.84 -11.14 4.22
C MET A 187 15.14 -12.43 4.63
N LEU A 188 13.83 -12.38 4.74
CA LEU A 188 12.98 -13.56 4.88
C LEU A 188 12.43 -13.92 3.49
N THR A 189 12.50 -15.20 3.13
CA THR A 189 11.86 -15.72 1.91
C THR A 189 10.53 -16.38 2.26
N VAL A 190 9.46 -15.94 1.62
CA VAL A 190 8.07 -16.38 1.88
C VAL A 190 7.36 -16.70 0.57
N PRO A 191 6.64 -17.83 0.47
CA PRO A 191 6.06 -18.28 -0.79
C PRO A 191 4.81 -17.48 -1.17
N ILE A 192 5.01 -16.22 -1.57
CA ILE A 192 3.97 -15.30 -2.00
C ILE A 192 3.87 -15.34 -3.52
N THR A 193 2.66 -15.51 -4.03
CA THR A 193 2.36 -15.58 -5.46
C THR A 193 1.30 -14.54 -5.81
N VAL A 194 1.52 -13.79 -6.88
CA VAL A 194 0.53 -12.83 -7.39
C VAL A 194 -0.26 -13.52 -8.50
N GLU A 195 -1.54 -13.78 -8.25
CA GLU A 195 -2.40 -14.43 -9.24
C GLU A 195 -2.51 -13.58 -10.51
N GLY A 196 -2.33 -14.20 -11.67
CA GLY A 196 -2.37 -13.53 -12.97
C GLY A 196 -1.09 -12.74 -13.35
N SER A 197 -0.07 -12.67 -12.49
CA SER A 197 1.21 -12.05 -12.89
C SER A 197 1.96 -12.92 -13.90
N HIS A 198 2.57 -12.27 -14.88
CA HIS A 198 3.40 -12.89 -15.92
C HIS A 198 4.87 -12.47 -15.83
N ILE A 199 5.27 -11.81 -14.74
CA ILE A 199 6.65 -11.33 -14.58
C ILE A 199 7.56 -12.48 -14.17
N VAL A 200 8.46 -12.86 -15.07
CA VAL A 200 9.61 -13.70 -14.79
C VAL A 200 10.87 -12.84 -14.87
N PRO A 201 11.51 -12.46 -13.74
CA PRO A 201 12.59 -11.47 -13.73
C PRO A 201 13.76 -11.77 -14.67
N SER A 202 14.12 -13.05 -14.83
CA SER A 202 15.21 -13.51 -15.70
C SER A 202 14.97 -13.31 -17.19
N GLU A 203 13.72 -13.10 -17.62
CA GLU A 203 13.36 -12.89 -19.04
C GLU A 203 13.58 -11.45 -19.50
N TYR A 204 13.88 -10.53 -18.58
CA TYR A 204 14.04 -9.12 -18.90
C TYR A 204 15.52 -8.76 -19.10
N PRO A 205 15.89 -8.09 -20.21
CA PRO A 205 17.29 -7.82 -20.55
C PRO A 205 17.96 -6.75 -19.67
N SER A 206 17.17 -6.03 -18.86
CA SER A 206 17.67 -5.02 -17.94
C SER A 206 16.68 -4.75 -16.81
N GLN A 207 17.17 -4.20 -15.70
CA GLN A 207 16.31 -3.76 -14.59
C GLN A 207 15.28 -2.71 -15.03
N GLN A 208 15.64 -1.84 -15.97
CA GLN A 208 14.72 -0.86 -16.54
C GLN A 208 13.57 -1.53 -17.28
N ALA A 209 13.85 -2.54 -18.11
CA ALA A 209 12.82 -3.29 -18.83
C ALA A 209 11.89 -4.03 -17.86
N LEU A 210 12.46 -4.61 -16.79
CA LEU A 210 11.71 -5.26 -15.72
C LEU A 210 10.80 -4.28 -14.96
N PHE A 211 11.31 -3.12 -14.55
CA PHE A 211 10.51 -2.10 -13.86
C PHE A 211 9.42 -1.51 -14.75
N ALA A 212 9.67 -1.35 -16.05
CA ALA A 212 8.64 -0.96 -17.01
C ALA A 212 7.55 -2.03 -17.14
N ALA A 213 7.91 -3.32 -17.13
CA ALA A 213 6.95 -4.42 -17.17
C ALA A 213 6.12 -4.53 -15.90
N LEU A 214 6.76 -4.48 -14.73
CA LEU A 214 6.08 -4.41 -13.42
C LEU A 214 5.13 -3.21 -13.36
N THR A 215 5.58 -2.04 -13.84
CA THR A 215 4.73 -0.84 -13.94
C THR A 215 3.49 -1.08 -14.80
N ARG A 216 3.57 -1.88 -15.87
CA ARG A 216 2.39 -2.19 -16.70
C ARG A 216 1.42 -3.14 -16.00
N GLU A 217 1.92 -4.09 -15.20
CA GLU A 217 1.06 -4.99 -14.43
C GLU A 217 0.35 -4.26 -13.29
N ILE A 218 1.08 -3.53 -12.45
CA ILE A 218 0.52 -2.85 -11.27
C ILE A 218 -0.45 -1.70 -11.61
N ARG A 219 -0.53 -1.29 -12.88
CA ARG A 219 -1.55 -0.33 -13.38
C ARG A 219 -2.89 -0.97 -13.71
N GLN A 220 -2.93 -2.29 -13.89
CA GLN A 220 -4.16 -3.01 -14.16
C GLN A 220 -4.89 -3.21 -12.84
N ASP A 221 -6.16 -2.82 -12.76
CA ASP A 221 -6.86 -2.72 -11.48
C ASP A 221 -6.86 -4.02 -10.68
N GLU A 222 -7.10 -5.16 -11.34
CA GLU A 222 -7.15 -6.47 -10.69
C GLU A 222 -5.77 -6.90 -10.17
N LEU A 223 -4.74 -6.79 -11.01
CA LEU A 223 -3.36 -7.07 -10.59
C LEU A 223 -2.90 -6.11 -9.51
N ALA A 224 -3.29 -4.84 -9.54
CA ALA A 224 -2.98 -3.88 -8.49
C ALA A 224 -3.51 -4.37 -7.14
N VAL A 225 -4.75 -4.88 -7.10
CA VAL A 225 -5.34 -5.48 -5.89
C VAL A 225 -4.53 -6.69 -5.42
N GLU A 226 -4.16 -7.60 -6.32
CA GLU A 226 -3.34 -8.79 -5.98
C GLU A 226 -1.96 -8.38 -5.43
N TYR A 227 -1.27 -7.44 -6.09
CA TYR A 227 0.01 -6.93 -5.63
C TYR A 227 -0.09 -6.19 -4.28
N LEU A 228 -1.19 -5.48 -4.01
CA LEU A 228 -1.45 -4.89 -2.71
C LEU A 228 -1.64 -5.98 -1.64
N ALA A 229 -2.43 -7.01 -1.96
CA ALA A 229 -2.68 -8.12 -1.05
C ALA A 229 -1.40 -8.91 -0.74
N ALA A 230 -0.59 -9.20 -1.75
CA ALA A 230 0.75 -9.76 -1.61
C ALA A 230 1.68 -8.87 -0.75
N ASN A 231 1.64 -7.56 -0.95
CA ASN A 231 2.40 -6.63 -0.11
C ASN A 231 1.96 -6.68 1.36
N LEU A 232 0.65 -6.77 1.63
CA LEU A 232 0.17 -6.90 3.00
C LEU A 232 0.53 -8.25 3.62
N GLU A 233 0.50 -9.34 2.83
CA GLU A 233 0.97 -10.66 3.26
C GLU A 233 2.44 -10.62 3.70
N ARG A 234 3.31 -9.92 2.94
CA ARG A 234 4.70 -9.64 3.38
C ARG A 234 4.74 -8.94 4.73
N GLY A 235 3.84 -7.98 4.95
CA GLY A 235 3.68 -7.29 6.22
C GLY A 235 3.26 -8.21 7.36
N LEU A 236 2.43 -9.22 7.10
CA LEU A 236 2.05 -10.24 8.08
C LEU A 236 3.26 -11.06 8.53
N TYR A 237 4.05 -11.56 7.57
CA TYR A 237 5.26 -12.32 7.88
C TYR A 237 6.31 -11.49 8.63
N ARG A 238 6.52 -10.24 8.19
CA ARG A 238 7.38 -9.27 8.88
C ARG A 238 6.92 -9.06 10.33
N ALA A 239 5.64 -8.76 10.53
CA ALA A 239 5.09 -8.51 11.86
C ALA A 239 5.22 -9.74 12.76
N HIS A 240 4.96 -10.94 12.23
CA HIS A 240 5.13 -12.19 12.95
C HIS A 240 6.60 -12.41 13.38
N TYR A 241 7.55 -12.25 12.45
CA TYR A 241 8.98 -12.36 12.73
C TYR A 241 9.41 -11.39 13.84
N GLU A 242 8.88 -10.17 13.83
CA GLU A 242 9.21 -9.15 14.82
C GLU A 242 8.39 -9.23 16.13
N GLY A 243 7.49 -10.20 16.27
CA GLY A 243 6.62 -10.35 17.45
C GLY A 243 5.63 -9.20 17.61
N VAL A 244 5.23 -8.57 16.51
CA VAL A 244 4.37 -7.39 16.50
C VAL A 244 2.90 -7.80 16.29
N PRO A 245 1.97 -7.33 17.14
CA PRO A 245 0.55 -7.63 16.96
C PRO A 245 0.01 -6.98 15.69
N VAL A 246 -0.54 -7.80 14.80
CA VAL A 246 -1.13 -7.32 13.54
C VAL A 246 -2.50 -6.69 13.79
N ASN A 247 -2.71 -5.53 13.20
CA ASN A 247 -4.02 -4.90 13.04
C ASN A 247 -4.01 -4.01 11.78
N TRP A 248 -5.16 -3.45 11.38
CA TRP A 248 -5.25 -2.65 10.16
C TRP A 248 -4.31 -1.43 10.15
N ARG A 249 -3.97 -0.84 11.31
CA ARG A 249 -3.06 0.32 11.39
C ARG A 249 -1.62 -0.10 11.08
N VAL A 250 -1.22 -1.28 11.55
CA VAL A 250 0.08 -1.88 11.26
C VAL A 250 0.18 -2.17 9.76
N LEU A 251 -0.85 -2.75 9.14
CA LEU A 251 -0.86 -3.02 7.71
C LEU A 251 -0.88 -1.74 6.86
N ALA A 252 -1.59 -0.71 7.30
CA ALA A 252 -1.58 0.60 6.65
C ALA A 252 -0.20 1.27 6.72
N ALA A 253 0.44 1.27 7.90
CA ALA A 253 1.78 1.82 8.05
C ALA A 253 2.84 1.01 7.30
N TRP A 254 2.70 -0.32 7.24
CA TRP A 254 3.54 -1.19 6.44
C TRP A 254 3.43 -0.85 4.95
N HIS A 255 2.20 -0.72 4.44
CA HIS A 255 1.99 -0.37 3.05
C HIS A 255 2.65 0.96 2.67
N ASN A 256 2.54 1.97 3.53
CA ASN A 256 3.08 3.32 3.27
C ASN A 256 4.61 3.39 3.44
N GLN A 257 5.17 2.78 4.49
CA GLN A 257 6.57 3.02 4.91
C GLN A 257 7.36 1.77 5.33
N GLY A 258 6.79 0.57 5.22
CA GLY A 258 7.44 -0.66 5.69
C GLY A 258 7.56 -0.75 7.22
N ILE A 259 6.83 0.08 7.96
CA ILE A 259 6.84 0.13 9.42
C ILE A 259 5.77 -0.81 9.97
N VAL A 260 6.16 -1.78 10.79
CA VAL A 260 5.21 -2.66 11.48
C VAL A 260 5.00 -2.31 12.95
N ARG A 261 5.99 -1.74 13.64
CA ARG A 261 5.92 -1.56 15.11
C ARG A 261 5.04 -0.37 15.52
N PRO A 262 4.05 -0.55 16.42
CA PRO A 262 3.20 0.54 16.89
C PRO A 262 3.96 1.74 17.49
N GLU A 263 5.08 1.50 18.17
CA GLU A 263 5.92 2.57 18.73
C GLU A 263 6.54 3.42 17.63
N GLN A 264 6.99 2.80 16.54
CA GLN A 264 7.57 3.48 15.38
C GLN A 264 6.50 4.30 14.63
N ILE A 265 5.28 3.75 14.51
CA ILE A 265 4.14 4.50 13.98
C ILE A 265 3.89 5.75 14.82
N ARG A 266 3.87 5.63 16.16
CA ARG A 266 3.73 6.77 17.08
C ARG A 266 4.93 7.72 17.09
N ALA A 267 6.12 7.28 16.70
CA ALA A 267 7.29 8.16 16.63
C ALA A 267 7.41 8.91 15.29
N ASN A 268 6.68 8.48 14.26
CA ASN A 268 6.82 8.99 12.89
C ASN A 268 5.56 9.75 12.45
N ALA A 269 5.68 11.07 12.32
CA ALA A 269 4.55 11.94 11.98
C ALA A 269 3.86 11.56 10.66
N ASN A 270 4.61 11.14 9.64
CA ASN A 270 4.05 10.74 8.36
C ASN A 270 3.27 9.42 8.46
N ALA A 271 3.77 8.46 9.24
CA ALA A 271 3.06 7.21 9.48
C ALA A 271 1.78 7.44 10.31
N GLN A 272 1.85 8.30 11.33
CA GLN A 272 0.66 8.69 12.09
C GLN A 272 -0.40 9.36 11.21
N ASP A 273 0.01 10.33 10.40
CA ASP A 273 -0.93 11.06 9.53
C ASP A 273 -1.57 10.13 8.52
N TYR A 274 -0.79 9.23 7.93
CA TYR A 274 -1.30 8.22 7.01
C TYR A 274 -2.36 7.32 7.67
N VAL A 275 -2.08 6.77 8.86
CA VAL A 275 -3.03 5.94 9.62
C VAL A 275 -4.28 6.74 10.01
N ARG A 276 -4.11 8.01 10.38
CA ARG A 276 -5.20 8.93 10.71
C ARG A 276 -6.10 9.18 9.49
N ARG A 277 -5.54 9.48 8.32
CA ARG A 277 -6.28 9.67 7.06
C ARG A 277 -7.01 8.39 6.67
N ALA A 278 -6.32 7.25 6.68
CA ALA A 278 -6.93 5.95 6.39
C ALA A 278 -8.13 5.67 7.28
N SER A 279 -8.06 6.01 8.58
CA SER A 279 -9.18 5.79 9.52
C SER A 279 -10.50 6.44 9.08
N ALA A 280 -10.45 7.56 8.33
CA ALA A 280 -11.64 8.24 7.85
C ALA A 280 -12.39 7.42 6.78
N TYR A 281 -11.69 6.58 6.04
CA TYR A 281 -12.25 5.73 4.98
C TYR A 281 -12.71 4.35 5.46
N LEU A 282 -12.44 4.00 6.72
CA LEU A 282 -12.79 2.69 7.27
C LEU A 282 -14.30 2.36 7.20
N PRO A 283 -15.23 3.28 7.51
CA PRO A 283 -16.67 3.02 7.35
C PRO A 283 -17.05 2.72 5.90
N THR A 284 -16.50 3.46 4.94
CA THR A 284 -16.75 3.27 3.50
C THR A 284 -16.21 1.93 3.01
N ALA A 285 -14.98 1.56 3.41
CA ALA A 285 -14.38 0.27 3.09
C ALA A 285 -15.19 -0.91 3.64
N ARG A 286 -15.65 -0.80 4.90
CA ARG A 286 -16.55 -1.81 5.49
C ARG A 286 -17.85 -1.94 4.72
N SER A 287 -18.51 -0.81 4.45
CA SER A 287 -19.77 -0.79 3.69
C SER A 287 -19.63 -1.49 2.34
N LEU A 288 -18.56 -1.20 1.58
CA LEU A 288 -18.28 -1.85 0.30
C LEU A 288 -18.22 -3.39 0.42
N ILE A 289 -17.46 -3.89 1.39
CA ILE A 289 -17.25 -5.34 1.55
C ILE A 289 -18.48 -6.01 2.16
N GLU A 290 -19.18 -5.36 3.09
CA GLU A 290 -20.32 -5.89 3.84
C GLU A 290 -21.64 -5.90 3.05
N GLN A 291 -21.82 -5.01 2.07
CA GLN A 291 -22.98 -5.01 1.17
C GLN A 291 -23.11 -6.35 0.44
N GLY A 292 -24.30 -6.98 0.49
CA GLY A 292 -24.57 -8.29 -0.12
C GLY A 292 -24.69 -9.47 0.85
N LYS A 293 -25.14 -9.21 2.10
CA LYS A 293 -25.85 -10.20 2.91
C LYS A 293 -27.34 -10.07 2.65
#